data_AF-A0A814MTD2-F1
#
_entry.id   AF-A0A814MTD2-F1
#
_cell.length_a   1.000
_cell.length_b   1.000
_cell.length_c   1.000
_cell.angle_alpha   90.00
_cell.angle_beta   90.00
_cell.angle_gamma   90.00
#
_symmetry.space_group_name_H-M   'P 1'
#
loop_
_entity.id
_entity.type
_entity.pdbx_description
1 polymer ?
#
loop_
_entity_poly.entity_id
_entity_poly.type
_entity_poly.pdbx_seq_one_letter_code
_entity_poly.pdbx_strand_id
1 'polypeptide(L)'
;TTKTRIKTGFNTKFPTITVCNLNYFTSEYSINYIESLEYYKFEGNPFAKGFEYIAKANKPKNSSVLYGDSLKKLIVFCEYESNRCNMSQVKHYNHPEYGDCYTLNSGSDQKDNVVPL
;
A
#
# COMPACT_ATOMS: atom_id res chain seq x y z
N THR A 1 14.54 6.89 3.87
CA THR A 1 13.55 6.62 4.94
C THR A 1 12.46 7.67 4.85
N THR A 2 11.22 7.29 4.54
CA THR A 2 10.10 8.24 4.46
C THR A 2 9.55 8.48 5.86
N LYS A 3 9.45 9.74 6.28
CA LYS A 3 8.84 10.15 7.55
C LYS A 3 7.70 11.13 7.25
N THR A 4 6.48 10.77 7.62
CA THR A 4 5.30 11.62 7.43
C THR A 4 4.89 12.20 8.78
N ARG A 5 4.73 13.53 8.87
CA ARG A 5 4.23 14.24 10.06
C ARG A 5 3.03 15.09 9.67
N ILE A 6 1.89 14.83 10.29
CA ILE A 6 0.66 15.63 10.12
C ILE A 6 0.62 16.63 11.29
N LYS A 7 0.50 17.94 11.01
CA LYS A 7 0.28 18.99 12.01
C LYS A 7 -1.09 19.62 11.74
N THR A 8 -2.04 19.45 12.66
CA THR A 8 -3.34 20.12 12.62
C THR A 8 -3.34 21.31 13.59
N GLY A 9 -4.02 22.41 13.21
CA GLY A 9 -4.10 23.64 14.00
C GLY A 9 -5.24 23.68 15.04
N PHE A 10 -6.03 22.62 15.12
CA PHE A 10 -7.22 22.50 15.98
C PHE A 10 -7.32 21.08 16.55
N ASN A 11 -8.09 20.91 17.62
CA ASN A 11 -8.35 19.60 18.23
C ASN A 11 -9.28 18.80 17.30
N THR A 12 -8.72 17.83 16.56
CA THR A 12 -9.47 17.02 15.59
C THR A 12 -9.43 15.56 16.01
N LYS A 13 -10.55 14.84 15.84
CA LYS A 13 -10.50 13.36 15.90
C LYS A 13 -9.44 12.85 14.93
N PHE A 14 -8.68 11.82 15.31
CA PHE A 14 -7.69 11.23 14.42
C PHE A 14 -8.37 10.83 13.11
N PRO A 15 -7.90 11.34 11.96
CA PRO A 15 -8.56 11.10 10.69
C PRO A 15 -8.44 9.62 10.31
N THR A 16 -9.39 9.14 9.50
CA THR A 16 -9.21 7.88 8.79
C THR A 16 -8.01 8.02 7.85
N ILE A 17 -7.00 7.17 8.00
CA ILE A 17 -5.79 7.19 7.17
C ILE A 17 -5.76 5.91 6.35
N THR A 18 -5.75 6.04 5.03
CA THR A 18 -5.52 4.92 4.11
C THR A 18 -4.13 5.07 3.50
N VAL A 19 -3.32 4.03 3.64
CA VAL A 19 -2.04 3.89 2.93
C VAL A 19 -2.17 2.74 1.96
N CYS A 20 -2.01 3.03 0.67
CA CYS A 20 -1.99 2.01 -0.37
C CYS A 20 -0.58 1.85 -0.90
N ASN A 21 -0.22 0.62 -1.26
CA ASN A 21 1.04 0.35 -1.89
C ASN A 21 0.88 -0.67 -3.01
N LEU A 22 1.45 -0.29 -4.15
CA LEU A 22 1.62 -1.14 -5.31
C LEU A 22 3.11 -1.17 -5.62
N ASN A 23 3.71 -2.32 -5.43
CA ASN A 23 5.14 -2.49 -5.54
C ASN A 23 5.45 -3.47 -6.66
N TYR A 24 5.76 -2.90 -7.82
CA TYR A 24 6.22 -3.66 -8.98
C TYR A 24 7.71 -4.01 -8.92
N PHE A 25 8.42 -3.74 -7.83
CA PHE A 25 9.90 -3.82 -7.82
C PHE A 25 10.49 -4.54 -6.61
N THR A 26 9.70 -4.95 -5.60
CA THR A 26 10.28 -5.54 -4.38
C THR A 26 9.75 -6.90 -3.96
N SER A 27 8.75 -7.48 -4.64
CA SER A 27 8.38 -8.88 -4.45
C SER A 27 9.08 -9.78 -5.47
N GLU A 28 9.41 -11.03 -5.12
CA GLU A 28 9.96 -12.01 -6.09
C GLU A 28 9.06 -12.16 -7.32
N TYR A 29 7.75 -12.13 -7.11
CA TYR A 29 6.77 -12.11 -8.19
C TYR A 29 6.95 -10.89 -9.11
N SER A 30 7.21 -9.72 -8.53
CA SER A 30 7.43 -8.50 -9.27
C SER A 30 8.74 -8.54 -10.07
N ILE A 31 9.80 -9.11 -9.51
CA ILE A 31 11.08 -9.32 -10.20
C ILE A 31 10.85 -10.25 -11.41
N ASN A 32 10.25 -11.41 -11.20
CA ASN A 32 9.93 -12.35 -12.28
C ASN A 32 9.00 -11.73 -13.35
N TYR A 33 8.06 -10.89 -12.92
CA TYR A 33 7.18 -10.15 -13.82
C TYR A 33 7.95 -9.12 -14.66
N ILE A 34 8.87 -8.35 -14.04
CA ILE A 34 9.76 -7.43 -14.76
C ILE A 34 10.61 -8.19 -15.78
N GLU A 35 11.23 -9.30 -15.39
CA GLU A 35 12.05 -10.13 -16.28
C GLU A 35 11.23 -10.67 -17.47
N SER A 36 9.97 -11.07 -17.22
CA SER A 36 9.06 -11.51 -18.29
C SER A 36 8.69 -10.39 -19.26
N LEU A 37 8.72 -9.13 -18.82
CA LEU A 37 8.48 -7.95 -19.65
C LEU A 37 9.76 -7.44 -20.32
N GLU A 38 10.93 -7.67 -19.74
CA GLU A 38 12.24 -7.34 -20.32
C GLU A 38 12.48 -8.10 -21.63
N TYR A 39 11.99 -9.35 -21.71
CA TYR A 39 11.89 -10.13 -22.95
C TYR A 39 11.14 -9.39 -24.08
N TYR A 40 10.24 -8.44 -23.73
CA TYR A 40 9.41 -7.66 -24.65
C TYR A 40 9.97 -6.27 -25.03
N LYS A 41 11.29 -6.07 -24.98
CA LYS A 41 12.01 -4.88 -25.52
C LYS A 41 11.99 -3.64 -24.61
N PHE A 42 12.82 -3.64 -23.58
CA PHE A 42 13.24 -2.37 -22.96
C PHE A 42 14.70 -2.09 -23.33
N GLU A 43 14.95 -1.13 -24.21
CA GLU A 43 16.28 -0.53 -24.40
C GLU A 43 16.60 0.51 -23.29
N GLY A 44 15.69 0.71 -22.33
CA GLY A 44 15.77 1.77 -21.32
C GLY A 44 15.71 1.26 -19.89
N ASN A 45 16.11 2.11 -18.95
CA ASN A 45 16.14 1.80 -17.52
C ASN A 45 14.73 1.42 -17.00
N PRO A 46 14.52 0.20 -16.44
CA PRO A 46 13.23 -0.24 -15.91
C PRO A 46 12.77 0.54 -14.66
N PHE A 47 13.62 1.38 -14.09
CA PHE A 47 13.27 2.32 -13.02
C PHE A 47 12.88 3.71 -13.55
N ALA A 48 12.83 3.92 -14.87
CA ALA A 48 12.28 5.14 -15.46
C ALA A 48 10.75 5.17 -15.34
N LYS A 49 10.17 6.37 -15.19
CA LYS A 49 8.70 6.58 -15.05
C LYS A 49 7.84 5.84 -16.08
N GLY A 50 8.36 5.61 -17.29
CA GLY A 50 7.64 4.89 -18.35
C GLY A 50 7.38 3.41 -18.03
N PHE A 51 8.20 2.78 -17.21
CA PHE A 51 8.05 1.37 -16.88
C PHE A 51 6.81 1.11 -16.02
N GLU A 52 6.55 1.95 -15.00
CA GLU A 52 5.36 1.81 -14.15
C GLU A 52 4.06 1.85 -14.98
N TYR A 53 4.02 2.71 -16.00
CA TYR A 53 2.90 2.80 -16.92
C TYR A 53 2.69 1.51 -17.72
N ILE A 54 3.79 0.95 -18.26
CA ILE A 54 3.75 -0.28 -19.06
C ILE A 54 3.40 -1.50 -18.19
N ALA A 55 3.96 -1.58 -16.98
CA ALA A 55 3.64 -2.61 -16.00
C ALA A 55 2.17 -2.57 -15.57
N LYS A 56 1.60 -1.36 -15.40
CA LYS A 56 0.15 -1.20 -15.15
C LYS A 56 -0.69 -1.65 -16.35
N ALA A 57 -0.29 -1.30 -17.58
CA ALA A 57 -1.00 -1.66 -18.80
C ALA A 57 -1.00 -3.18 -19.08
N ASN A 58 0.08 -3.88 -18.72
CA ASN A 58 0.24 -5.32 -18.93
C ASN A 58 -0.07 -6.16 -17.69
N LYS A 59 -0.64 -5.55 -16.63
CA LYS A 59 -0.94 -6.23 -15.37
C LYS A 59 -1.98 -7.34 -15.63
N PRO A 60 -1.71 -8.60 -15.25
CA PRO A 60 -2.72 -9.66 -15.28
C PRO A 60 -3.95 -9.24 -14.47
N LYS A 61 -5.15 -9.45 -15.01
CA LYS A 61 -6.43 -9.05 -14.37
C LYS A 61 -6.64 -9.59 -12.94
N ASN A 62 -5.89 -10.62 -12.54
CA ASN A 62 -5.99 -11.28 -11.22
C ASN A 62 -4.72 -11.17 -10.35
N SER A 63 -3.73 -10.35 -10.71
CA SER A 63 -2.46 -10.27 -9.97
C SER A 63 -2.36 -9.10 -9.00
N SER A 64 -3.42 -8.30 -8.80
CA SER A 64 -3.40 -7.16 -7.87
C SER A 64 -3.06 -7.53 -6.42
N VAL A 65 -3.30 -8.79 -6.04
CA VAL A 65 -2.97 -9.38 -4.73
C VAL A 65 -1.47 -9.72 -4.60
N LEU A 66 -0.69 -9.70 -5.68
CA LEU A 66 0.72 -10.16 -5.70
C LEU A 66 1.76 -9.03 -5.69
N TYR A 67 1.32 -7.77 -5.77
CA TYR A 67 2.20 -6.60 -5.84
C TYR A 67 2.15 -5.72 -4.58
N GLY A 68 1.26 -5.99 -3.62
CA GLY A 68 1.21 -5.23 -2.38
C GLY A 68 2.25 -5.70 -1.36
N ASP A 69 2.60 -4.82 -0.42
CA ASP A 69 3.52 -5.12 0.66
C ASP A 69 2.67 -5.41 1.90
N SER A 70 3.10 -6.36 2.72
CA SER A 70 2.36 -6.65 3.95
C SER A 70 2.27 -5.44 4.88
N LEU A 71 1.20 -5.38 5.67
CA LEU A 71 0.98 -4.35 6.70
C LEU A 71 2.23 -4.10 7.57
N LYS A 72 2.92 -5.18 7.99
CA LYS A 72 4.12 -5.09 8.85
C LYS A 72 5.32 -4.46 8.14
N LYS A 73 5.41 -4.62 6.81
CA LYS A 73 6.45 -3.97 5.98
C LYS A 73 6.14 -2.50 5.76
N LEU A 74 4.86 -2.16 5.60
CA LEU A 74 4.42 -0.80 5.31
C LEU A 74 4.35 0.10 6.55
N ILE A 75 3.83 -0.43 7.67
CA ILE A 75 3.62 0.30 8.92
C ILE A 75 4.46 -0.36 10.02
N VAL A 76 5.65 0.21 10.25
CA VAL A 76 6.59 -0.25 11.28
C VAL A 76 6.22 0.29 12.67
N PHE A 77 5.63 1.48 12.74
CA PHE A 77 5.25 2.15 13.98
C PHE A 77 4.04 3.07 13.73
N CYS A 78 3.08 3.06 14.66
CA CYS A 78 1.88 3.91 14.61
C CYS A 78 1.52 4.37 16.03
N GLU A 79 1.37 5.68 16.18
CA GLU A 79 1.09 6.34 17.46
C GLU A 79 0.29 7.63 17.22
N TYR A 80 -0.70 7.87 18.08
CA TYR A 80 -1.48 9.11 18.13
C TYR A 80 -1.67 9.53 19.59
N GLU A 81 -1.31 10.77 19.94
CA GLU A 81 -1.39 11.29 21.33
C GLU A 81 -0.78 10.35 22.39
N SER A 82 0.40 9.79 22.09
CA SER A 82 1.08 8.80 22.94
C SER A 82 0.37 7.45 23.11
N ASN A 83 -0.73 7.22 22.39
CA ASN A 83 -1.40 5.93 22.31
C ASN A 83 -0.93 5.16 21.07
N ARG A 84 -0.47 3.92 21.26
CA ARG A 84 -0.13 3.02 20.14
C ARG A 84 -1.40 2.61 19.40
N CYS A 85 -1.36 2.64 18.07
CA CYS A 85 -2.47 2.17 17.25
C CYS A 85 -2.67 0.66 17.44
N ASN A 86 -3.93 0.22 17.50
CA ASN A 86 -4.24 -1.20 17.51
C ASN A 86 -4.21 -1.77 16.09
N MET A 87 -3.12 -2.44 15.74
CA MET A 87 -2.92 -2.99 14.39
C MET A 87 -3.94 -4.07 14.00
N SER A 88 -4.66 -4.67 14.95
CA SER A 88 -5.74 -5.63 14.65
C SER A 88 -7.01 -4.97 14.10
N GLN A 89 -7.15 -3.65 14.26
CA GLN A 89 -8.28 -2.86 13.76
C GLN A 89 -8.00 -2.27 12.37
N VAL A 90 -6.81 -2.51 11.82
CA VAL A 90 -6.47 -2.04 10.48
C VAL A 90 -7.27 -2.84 9.46
N LYS A 91 -8.06 -2.12 8.65
CA LYS A 91 -8.83 -2.73 7.57
C LYS A 91 -7.97 -2.85 6.31
N HIS A 92 -7.85 -4.06 5.79
CA HIS A 92 -7.17 -4.36 4.54
C HIS A 92 -8.19 -4.57 3.42
N TYR A 93 -7.91 -3.97 2.28
CA TYR A 93 -8.59 -4.28 1.02
C TYR A 93 -7.61 -4.11 -0.14
N ASN A 94 -7.92 -4.73 -1.27
CA ASN A 94 -7.11 -4.60 -2.47
C ASN A 94 -7.77 -3.59 -3.43
N HIS A 95 -7.06 -2.50 -3.74
CA HIS A 95 -7.48 -1.50 -4.71
C HIS A 95 -6.95 -1.87 -6.11
N PRO A 96 -7.78 -1.83 -7.16
CA PRO A 96 -7.37 -2.27 -8.50
C PRO A 96 -6.15 -1.50 -9.03
N GLU A 97 -6.09 -0.20 -8.75
CA GLU A 97 -5.03 0.71 -9.20
C GLU A 97 -3.86 0.84 -8.22
N TYR A 98 -4.08 0.62 -6.92
CA TYR A 98 -3.09 0.95 -5.88
C TYR A 98 -2.63 -0.24 -5.05
N GLY A 99 -3.06 -1.46 -5.39
CA GLY A 99 -2.59 -2.67 -4.72
C GLY A 99 -3.19 -2.82 -3.33
N ASP A 100 -2.37 -3.23 -2.37
CA ASP A 100 -2.85 -3.43 -1.00
C ASP A 100 -3.01 -2.09 -0.28
N CYS A 101 -4.20 -1.88 0.27
CA CYS A 101 -4.55 -0.70 1.02
C CYS A 101 -4.86 -1.06 2.46
N TYR A 102 -4.31 -0.27 3.38
CA TYR A 102 -4.48 -0.43 4.82
C TYR A 102 -5.08 0.84 5.38
N THR A 103 -6.23 0.69 6.05
CA THR A 103 -6.98 1.81 6.62
C THR A 103 -6.95 1.74 8.13
N LEU A 104 -6.42 2.80 8.75
CA LEU A 104 -6.46 3.07 10.18
C LEU A 104 -7.68 3.92 10.49
N ASN A 105 -8.33 3.70 11.63
CA ASN A 105 -9.54 4.42 12.05
C ASN A 105 -10.65 4.39 10.99
N SER A 106 -10.90 3.20 10.41
CA SER A 106 -12.02 2.93 9.50
C SER A 106 -13.38 2.94 10.18
N GLY A 107 -13.42 2.86 11.52
CA GLY A 107 -14.65 2.67 12.30
C GLY A 107 -15.16 1.23 12.31
N SER A 108 -14.53 0.33 11.54
CA SER A 108 -14.78 -1.11 11.59
C SER A 108 -13.49 -1.94 11.46
N ASP A 109 -13.45 -3.12 12.04
CA ASP A 109 -12.38 -4.11 11.81
C ASP A 109 -12.55 -4.86 10.47
N GLN A 110 -11.70 -5.87 10.22
CA GLN A 110 -11.74 -6.70 9.02
C GLN A 110 -13.02 -7.54 8.87
N LYS A 111 -13.75 -7.78 9.98
CA LYS A 111 -15.00 -8.53 10.02
C LYS A 111 -16.22 -7.59 10.06
N ASP A 112 -16.01 -6.31 9.79
CA ASP A 112 -17.01 -5.25 9.86
C ASP A 112 -17.63 -5.04 11.26
N ASN A 113 -16.96 -5.48 12.32
CA ASN A 113 -17.35 -5.12 13.68
C ASN A 113 -16.96 -3.67 13.96
N VAL A 114 -17.83 -2.91 14.64
CA VAL A 114 -17.56 -1.53 15.04
C VAL A 114 -16.34 -1.49 15.97
N VAL A 115 -15.38 -0.63 15.66
CA VAL A 115 -14.20 -0.37 16.51
C VAL A 115 -14.21 1.08 17.00
N PRO A 116 -13.66 1.35 18.20
CA PRO A 116 -13.47 2.72 18.67
C PRO A 116 -12.65 3.55 17.67
N LEU A 117 -13.07 4.81 17.47
CA LEU A 117 -12.40 5.82 16.66
C LEU A 117 -11.53 6.74 17.53
#